data_AF-A0A5C8BJM9-F1
#
_entry.id   AF-A0A5C8BJM9-F1
#
_cell.length_a   1.000
_cell.length_b   1.000
_cell.length_c   1.000
_cell.angle_alpha   90.00
_cell.angle_beta   90.00
_cell.angle_gamma   90.00
#
_symmetry.space_group_name_H-M   'P 1'
#
loop_
_entity.id
_entity.type
_entity.pdbx_description
1 polymer ?
#
loop_
_entity_poly.entity_id
_entity_poly.type
_entity_poly.pdbx_seq_one_letter_code
_entity_poly.pdbx_strand_id
1 'polypeptide(L)'
;MNKKLFIAGLDWAINTDELKTIFEQFGTVIYAKVVTDENQRSRGFGFVEMSTHEEALACLENLNASVQRKRQIVVKWKEEKARPPRGE
;
A
#
# COMPACT_ATOMS: atom_id res chain seq x y z
N MET A 1 -4.20 12.88 10.62
CA MET A 1 -4.04 12.78 9.15
C MET A 1 -3.81 11.32 8.77
N ASN A 2 -4.39 10.85 7.67
CA ASN A 2 -4.24 9.46 7.22
C ASN A 2 -2.89 9.25 6.55
N LYS A 3 -2.11 8.29 7.03
CA LYS A 3 -0.79 7.95 6.46
C LYS A 3 -0.76 6.54 5.85
N LYS A 4 -1.89 5.85 5.90
CA LYS A 4 -2.05 4.47 5.43
C LYS A 4 -2.76 4.46 4.09
N LEU A 5 -2.18 3.73 3.17
CA LEU A 5 -2.65 3.51 1.82
C LEU A 5 -3.05 2.05 1.66
N PHE A 6 -4.17 1.84 0.99
CA PHE A 6 -4.67 0.54 0.55
C PHE A 6 -4.42 0.44 -0.95
N ILE A 7 -3.80 -0.64 -1.38
CA ILE A 7 -3.46 -0.89 -2.77
C ILE A 7 -4.24 -2.13 -3.20
N ALA A 8 -5.04 -2.01 -4.25
CA ALA A 8 -5.74 -3.13 -4.90
C ALA A 8 -5.30 -3.26 -6.35
N GLY A 9 -5.62 -4.37 -7.00
CA GLY A 9 -5.23 -4.63 -8.39
C GLY A 9 -3.74 -4.97 -8.58
N LEU A 10 -3.04 -5.37 -7.51
CA LEU A 10 -1.65 -5.81 -7.60
C LEU A 10 -1.52 -7.11 -8.42
N ASP A 11 -0.43 -7.20 -9.16
CA ASP A 11 -0.05 -8.44 -9.83
C ASP A 11 0.39 -9.49 -8.82
N TRP A 12 0.21 -10.77 -9.15
CA TRP A 12 0.60 -11.87 -8.27
C TRP A 12 2.11 -11.94 -8.02
N ALA A 13 2.91 -11.40 -8.94
CA ALA A 13 4.35 -11.33 -8.77
C ALA A 13 4.80 -10.16 -7.88
N ILE A 14 3.93 -9.18 -7.58
CA ILE A 14 4.31 -8.06 -6.71
C ILE A 14 4.28 -8.54 -5.26
N ASN A 15 5.44 -8.48 -4.63
CA ASN A 15 5.63 -8.78 -3.22
C ASN A 15 5.70 -7.50 -2.39
N THR A 16 5.69 -7.67 -1.07
CA THR A 16 5.85 -6.57 -0.10
C THR A 16 7.11 -5.75 -0.37
N ASP A 17 8.22 -6.38 -0.76
CA ASP A 17 9.50 -5.71 -1.01
C ASP A 17 9.46 -4.82 -2.27
N GLU A 18 8.88 -5.35 -3.35
CA GLU A 18 8.70 -4.62 -4.62
C GLU A 18 7.72 -3.46 -4.44
N LEU A 19 6.62 -3.69 -3.71
CA LEU A 19 5.68 -2.65 -3.31
C LEU A 19 6.35 -1.58 -2.45
N LYS A 20 7.14 -1.96 -1.45
CA LYS A 20 7.88 -1.00 -0.61
C LYS A 20 8.81 -0.14 -1.48
N THR A 21 9.58 -0.75 -2.36
CA THR A 21 10.50 -0.05 -3.27
C THR A 21 9.76 0.95 -4.18
N ILE A 22 8.59 0.56 -4.72
CA ILE A 22 7.77 1.44 -5.55
C ILE A 22 7.28 2.65 -4.75
N PHE A 23 6.86 2.46 -3.50
CA PHE A 23 6.37 3.57 -2.69
C PHE A 23 7.54 4.42 -2.13
N GLU A 24 8.71 3.82 -1.93
CA GLU A 24 9.92 4.50 -1.47
C GLU A 24 10.45 5.56 -2.44
N GLN A 25 10.15 5.45 -3.74
CA GLN A 25 10.54 6.46 -4.72
C GLN A 25 9.74 7.78 -4.58
N PHE A 26 8.56 7.73 -3.94
CA PHE A 26 7.68 8.88 -3.76
C PHE A 26 7.70 9.41 -2.32
N GLY A 27 8.26 8.66 -1.38
CA GLY A 27 8.38 9.06 0.03
C GLY A 27 8.82 7.92 0.94
N THR A 28 8.93 8.18 2.23
CA THR A 28 9.44 7.18 3.18
C THR A 28 8.36 6.20 3.61
N VAL A 29 8.55 4.91 3.33
CA VAL A 29 7.64 3.82 3.74
C VAL A 29 8.01 3.32 5.14
N ILE A 30 7.10 3.50 6.10
CA ILE A 30 7.23 2.98 7.47
C ILE A 30 6.83 1.51 7.54
N TYR A 31 5.77 1.15 6.82
CA TYR A 31 5.26 -0.21 6.82
C TYR A 31 4.71 -0.57 5.44
N ALA A 32 5.03 -1.75 4.94
CA ALA A 32 4.41 -2.31 3.76
C ALA A 32 4.03 -3.76 4.04
N LYS A 33 2.88 -4.20 3.54
CA LYS A 33 2.47 -5.60 3.59
C LYS A 33 1.49 -5.91 2.47
N VAL A 34 1.86 -6.86 1.62
CA VAL A 34 0.96 -7.46 0.62
C VAL A 34 0.17 -8.58 1.29
N VAL A 35 -1.12 -8.68 0.95
CA VAL A 35 -1.98 -9.77 1.43
C VAL A 35 -1.94 -10.89 0.41
N THR A 36 -1.36 -12.00 0.85
CA THR A 36 -1.36 -13.28 0.15
C THR A 36 -2.35 -14.24 0.79
N ASP A 37 -2.92 -15.11 -0.03
CA ASP A 37 -3.78 -16.22 0.39
C ASP A 37 -2.96 -17.35 1.04
N GLU A 38 -3.64 -18.36 1.60
CA GLU A 38 -3.04 -19.56 2.21
C GLU A 38 -2.19 -20.37 1.21
N ASN A 39 -2.49 -20.25 -0.09
CA ASN A 39 -1.69 -20.82 -1.17
C ASN A 39 -0.48 -19.95 -1.58
N GLN A 40 -0.13 -18.93 -0.79
CA GLN A 40 0.89 -17.92 -1.10
C GLN A 40 0.62 -17.15 -2.41
N ARG A 41 -0.61 -17.21 -2.93
CA ARG A 41 -1.03 -16.42 -4.10
C ARG A 41 -1.48 -15.06 -3.62
N SER A 42 -0.89 -13.99 -4.13
CA SER A 42 -1.32 -12.62 -3.78
C SER A 42 -2.81 -12.48 -4.07
N ARG A 43 -3.59 -11.98 -3.12
CA ARG A 43 -5.01 -11.68 -3.40
C ARG A 43 -5.19 -10.46 -4.30
N GLY A 44 -4.08 -9.90 -4.79
CA GLY A 44 -4.03 -8.71 -5.63
C GLY A 44 -4.26 -7.43 -4.82
N PHE A 45 -4.01 -7.45 -3.51
CA PHE A 45 -4.11 -6.26 -2.68
C PHE A 45 -3.08 -6.26 -1.55
N GLY A 46 -2.79 -5.06 -1.05
CA GLY A 46 -1.78 -4.79 -0.03
C GLY A 46 -2.05 -3.47 0.68
N PHE A 47 -1.21 -3.15 1.65
CA PHE A 47 -1.29 -1.92 2.41
C PHE A 47 0.11 -1.37 2.67
N VAL A 48 0.20 -0.04 2.63
CA VAL A 48 1.41 0.75 2.88
C VAL A 48 1.10 1.79 3.95
N GLU A 49 2.06 2.10 4.79
CA GLU A 49 2.08 3.20 5.73
C GLU A 49 3.28 4.07 5.39
N MET A 50 3.02 5.34 5.12
CA MET A 50 4.03 6.34 4.84
C MET A 50 4.43 7.09 6.12
N SER A 51 5.58 7.76 6.07
CA SER A 51 6.09 8.56 7.18
C SER A 51 5.23 9.81 7.41
N THR A 52 4.91 10.53 6.34
CA THR A 52 4.05 11.72 6.37
C THR A 52 2.77 11.57 5.56
N HIS A 53 1.79 12.42 5.87
CA HIS A 53 0.52 12.47 5.14
C HIS A 53 0.68 13.04 3.73
N GLU A 54 1.55 14.03 3.56
CA GLU A 54 1.79 14.70 2.27
C GLU A 54 2.41 13.73 1.27
N GLU A 55 3.42 12.96 1.69
CA GLU A 55 4.00 11.88 0.87
C GLU A 55 2.93 10.85 0.51
N ALA A 56 2.09 10.44 1.46
CA ALA A 56 1.01 9.49 1.19
C ALA A 56 -0.01 10.02 0.18
N LEU A 57 -0.31 11.31 0.22
CA LEU A 57 -1.27 11.97 -0.66
C LEU A 57 -0.72 12.06 -2.07
N ALA A 58 0.53 12.52 -2.22
CA ALA A 58 1.23 12.53 -3.49
C ALA A 58 1.33 11.12 -4.10
N CYS A 59 1.69 10.12 -3.30
CA CYS A 59 1.75 8.72 -3.71
C CYS A 59 0.37 8.23 -4.19
N LEU A 60 -0.69 8.52 -3.44
CA LEU A 60 -2.04 8.15 -3.80
C LEU A 60 -2.46 8.80 -5.11
N GLU A 61 -2.24 10.09 -5.30
CA GLU A 61 -2.65 10.78 -6.52
C GLU A 61 -1.84 10.35 -7.75
N ASN A 62 -0.55 10.06 -7.59
CA ASN A 62 0.33 9.64 -8.69
C ASN A 62 0.26 8.14 -9.01
N LEU A 63 0.07 7.27 -8.01
CA LEU A 63 0.02 5.81 -8.19
C LEU A 63 -1.40 5.25 -8.31
N ASN A 64 -2.43 5.99 -7.92
CA ASN A 64 -3.81 5.55 -8.12
C ASN A 64 -4.10 5.42 -9.63
N ALA A 65 -4.61 4.25 -10.01
CA ALA A 65 -4.87 3.89 -11.41
C ALA A 65 -3.61 3.74 -12.28
N SER A 66 -2.42 3.60 -11.68
CA SER A 66 -1.20 3.30 -12.43
C SER A 66 -1.18 1.84 -12.88
N VAL A 67 -0.64 1.56 -14.07
CA VAL A 67 -0.55 0.19 -14.60
C VAL A 67 0.79 -0.42 -14.23
N GLN A 68 0.78 -1.34 -13.26
CA GLN A 68 1.96 -2.12 -12.89
C GLN A 68 1.96 -3.46 -13.63
N ARG A 69 2.98 -3.67 -14.47
CA ARG A 69 3.16 -4.82 -15.38
C ARG A 69 2.02 -5.00 -16.39
N LYS A 70 0.90 -5.57 -15.96
CA LYS A 70 -0.27 -5.95 -16.78
C LYS A 70 -1.60 -5.71 -16.05
N ARG A 71 -1.57 -5.13 -14.85
CA ARG A 71 -2.76 -4.81 -14.07
C ARG A 71 -2.69 -3.39 -13.56
N GLN A 72 -3.85 -2.75 -13.57
CA GLN A 72 -4.00 -1.44 -12.99
C GLN A 72 -4.09 -1.58 -11.47
N ILE A 73 -3.18 -0.91 -10.77
CA ILE A 73 -3.24 -0.79 -9.32
C ILE A 73 -4.15 0.37 -8.95
N VAL A 74 -4.85 0.23 -7.84
CA VAL A 74 -5.77 1.21 -7.30
C VAL A 74 -5.29 1.55 -5.91
N VAL A 75 -4.88 2.80 -5.71
CA VAL A 75 -4.40 3.29 -4.42
C VAL A 75 -5.51 4.11 -3.78
N LYS A 76 -5.89 3.76 -2.56
CA LYS A 76 -6.94 4.43 -1.78
C LYS A 76 -6.44 4.72 -0.38
N TRP A 77 -7.04 5.70 0.28
CA TRP A 77 -6.83 5.88 1.71
C TRP A 77 -7.31 4.65 2.45
N LYS A 78 -6.44 4.04 3.24
CA LYS A 78 -6.86 3.03 4.20
C LYS A 78 -7.50 3.78 5.35
N GLU A 79 -8.80 3.58 5.53
CA GLU A 79 -9.54 4.15 6.65
C GLU A 79 -8.94 3.58 7.94
N GLU A 80 -8.13 4.39 8.60
CA GLU A 80 -7.68 4.16 9.97
C GLU A 80 -8.88 4.46 10.86
N LYS A 81 -9.85 3.53 10.93
CA LYS A 81 -10.64 3.44 12.16
C LYS A 81 -9.63 3.20 13.26
N ALA A 82 -9.43 4.23 14.09
CA ALA A 82 -8.42 4.32 15.12
C ALA A 82 -8.14 2.95 15.73
N ARG A 83 -6.89 2.48 15.61
CA ARG A 83 -6.48 1.31 16.39
C ARG A 83 -6.83 1.62 17.85
N PRO A 84 -7.63 0.78 18.53
CA PRO A 84 -7.81 0.97 19.97
C PRO A 84 -6.42 0.93 20.62
N PRO A 85 -6.15 1.76 21.64
CA PRO A 85 -4.88 1.74 22.32
C PRO A 85 -4.61 0.32 22.78
N ARG A 86 -3.42 -0.20 22.45
CA ARG A 86 -2.96 -1.48 22.97
C ARG A 86 -2.82 -1.28 24.46
N GLY A 87 -3.78 -1.81 25.23
CA GLY A 87 -3.78 -1.75 26.69
C GLY A 87 -2.48 -2.31 27.22
N GLU A 88 -1.92 -1.58 28.17
CA GLU A 88 -0.75 -1.92 28.98
C GLU A 88 -1.05 -3.11 29.92
#